data_AF-A0A522M5M5-F1
#
_entry.id   AF-A0A522M5M5-F1
#
_cell.length_a   1.000
_cell.length_b   1.000
_cell.length_c   1.000
_cell.angle_alpha   90.00
_cell.angle_beta   90.00
_cell.angle_gamma   90.00
#
_symmetry.space_group_name_H-M   'P 1'
#
loop_
_entity.id
_entity.type
_entity.pdbx_description
1 polymer ?
#
loop_
_entity_poly.entity_id
_entity_poly.type
_entity_poly.pdbx_seq_one_letter_code
_entity_poly.pdbx_strand_id
1 'polypeptide(L)'
;TYLYNVGDGLDTLTDYAGQDTVAFGTGFSFENTVIRTEGGVARLRFLDDCGCETEEGLDITLNPDGSSPIETFAFTDGSSYTLADLTIQQKIWYGTNKANTIITGRHDDTIYAGKGGDVVYSGTGNDTVYGEKGNDKLYGEGGNDALYGDKGDDYLNGGCGNDILDGGKGHNTLIGEEGNDTLILAGDSESNILFNLGDGWDTLKTAIKDEGHDSDIHFGSGITQENLWFTRNGDNLLINILGTQDGMTLEGWYTSKHRPIEEIETANGYELEDKQVELLVQAMAAFSPIPGSGNVLPAEMPDSLQPVLAAAWESHG
;
A
#
# COMPACT_ATOMS: atom_id res chain seq x y z
N THR A 1 -18.13 30.64 -13.35
CA THR A 1 -18.10 29.57 -12.34
C THR A 1 -18.71 28.30 -12.91
N TYR A 2 -17.91 27.25 -12.94
CA TYR A 2 -18.28 25.90 -13.32
C TYR A 2 -18.51 25.09 -12.03
N LEU A 3 -19.51 24.21 -12.01
CA LEU A 3 -19.80 23.34 -10.87
C LEU A 3 -19.50 21.90 -11.29
N TYR A 4 -18.73 21.18 -10.48
CA TYR A 4 -18.37 19.78 -10.73
C TYR A 4 -18.65 18.96 -9.47
N ASN A 5 -19.44 17.90 -9.60
CA ASN A 5 -19.91 17.05 -8.51
C ASN A 5 -19.61 15.58 -8.81
N VAL A 6 -19.63 14.76 -7.75
CA VAL A 6 -19.51 13.31 -7.88
C VAL A 6 -20.61 12.78 -8.81
N GLY A 7 -20.21 11.95 -9.77
CA GLY A 7 -21.05 11.36 -10.80
C GLY A 7 -21.07 12.15 -12.12
N ASP A 8 -20.38 13.29 -12.20
CA ASP A 8 -20.27 14.05 -13.45
C ASP A 8 -19.32 13.35 -14.43
N GLY A 9 -18.37 12.55 -13.94
CA GLY A 9 -17.43 11.77 -14.75
C GLY A 9 -16.41 12.65 -15.46
N LEU A 10 -15.67 12.10 -16.42
CA LEU A 10 -14.64 12.86 -17.11
C LEU A 10 -15.20 13.93 -18.08
N ASP A 11 -15.06 15.19 -17.70
CA ASP A 11 -15.51 16.35 -18.46
C ASP A 11 -14.37 17.08 -19.18
N THR A 12 -14.69 17.87 -20.21
CA THR A 12 -13.72 18.75 -20.89
C THR A 12 -14.13 20.21 -20.74
N LEU A 13 -13.18 21.05 -20.31
CA LEU A 13 -13.38 22.47 -20.11
C LEU A 13 -12.50 23.28 -21.07
N THR A 14 -13.11 24.26 -21.72
CA THR A 14 -12.41 25.28 -22.51
C THR A 14 -12.96 26.65 -22.12
N ASP A 15 -12.06 27.54 -21.72
CA ASP A 15 -12.37 28.93 -21.40
C ASP A 15 -11.44 29.85 -22.20
N TYR A 16 -11.89 31.09 -22.46
CA TYR A 16 -11.20 32.05 -23.32
C TYR A 16 -11.00 33.42 -22.67
N ALA A 17 -11.72 33.76 -21.60
CA ALA A 17 -11.60 35.03 -20.90
C ALA A 17 -12.51 35.09 -19.66
N GLY A 18 -11.99 35.65 -18.56
CA GLY A 18 -12.78 35.96 -17.39
C GLY A 18 -11.95 35.92 -16.12
N GLN A 19 -12.65 35.87 -14.99
CA GLN A 19 -12.10 35.34 -13.75
C GLN A 19 -12.98 34.16 -13.39
N ASP A 20 -12.46 32.98 -13.64
CA ASP A 20 -13.24 31.76 -13.65
C ASP A 20 -12.85 30.86 -12.51
N THR A 21 -13.89 30.20 -12.00
CA THR A 21 -13.80 29.31 -10.85
C THR A 21 -14.43 27.99 -11.22
N VAL A 22 -13.70 26.89 -11.00
CA VAL A 22 -14.30 25.57 -10.87
C VAL A 22 -14.59 25.36 -9.39
N ALA A 23 -15.85 25.12 -9.05
CA ALA A 23 -16.29 24.85 -7.69
C ALA A 23 -16.68 23.38 -7.57
N PHE A 24 -15.94 22.66 -6.74
CA PHE A 24 -16.13 21.23 -6.50
C PHE A 24 -17.18 20.97 -5.42
N GLY A 25 -18.00 19.95 -5.65
CA GLY A 25 -18.96 19.41 -4.70
C GLY A 25 -18.29 18.64 -3.56
N THR A 26 -19.12 18.13 -2.64
CA THR A 26 -18.66 17.26 -1.55
C THR A 26 -18.06 15.97 -2.11
N GLY A 27 -16.96 15.49 -1.52
CA GLY A 27 -16.22 14.31 -1.99
C GLY A 27 -14.92 14.65 -2.71
N PHE A 28 -14.66 15.93 -2.99
CA PHE A 28 -13.40 16.39 -3.56
C PHE A 28 -12.70 17.35 -2.59
N SER A 29 -11.39 17.23 -2.50
CA SER A 29 -10.48 18.03 -1.71
C SER A 29 -9.18 18.24 -2.48
N PHE A 30 -8.32 19.15 -2.00
CA PHE A 30 -6.98 19.28 -2.56
C PHE A 30 -6.21 17.95 -2.49
N GLU A 31 -6.33 17.25 -1.36
CA GLU A 31 -5.62 16.01 -1.04
C GLU A 31 -6.00 14.87 -2.00
N ASN A 32 -7.27 14.74 -2.39
CA ASN A 32 -7.70 13.69 -3.32
C ASN A 32 -7.85 14.15 -4.78
N THR A 33 -7.29 15.29 -5.14
CA THR A 33 -7.25 15.71 -6.55
C THR A 33 -5.96 15.18 -7.19
N VAL A 34 -5.90 15.07 -8.52
CA VAL A 34 -4.71 14.89 -9.36
C VAL A 34 -4.72 15.87 -10.51
N ILE A 35 -3.63 16.59 -10.82
CA ILE A 35 -3.50 17.40 -12.04
C ILE A 35 -2.19 17.09 -12.77
N ARG A 36 -2.29 16.73 -14.04
CA ARG A 36 -1.16 16.51 -14.97
C ARG A 36 -1.28 17.46 -16.16
N THR A 37 -0.18 18.05 -16.65
CA THR A 37 -0.20 18.87 -17.87
C THR A 37 0.45 18.14 -19.04
N GLU A 38 -0.32 17.85 -20.09
CA GLU A 38 0.16 17.15 -21.28
C GLU A 38 -0.49 17.71 -22.55
N GLY A 39 0.30 17.98 -23.59
CA GLY A 39 -0.24 18.34 -24.91
C GLY A 39 -1.08 19.63 -24.96
N GLY A 40 -0.86 20.56 -24.01
CA GLY A 40 -1.67 21.77 -23.88
C GLY A 40 -2.99 21.57 -23.13
N VAL A 41 -3.13 20.46 -22.39
CA VAL A 41 -4.30 20.17 -21.53
C VAL A 41 -3.82 19.92 -20.11
N ALA A 42 -4.47 20.54 -19.12
CA ALA A 42 -4.39 20.16 -17.72
C ALA A 42 -5.47 19.12 -17.44
N ARG A 43 -5.06 17.88 -17.20
CA ARG A 43 -5.93 16.76 -16.83
C ARG A 43 -6.04 16.70 -15.32
N LEU A 44 -7.19 17.11 -14.80
CA LEU A 44 -7.58 16.98 -13.42
C LEU A 44 -8.31 15.64 -13.22
N ARG A 45 -7.91 14.83 -12.25
CA ARG A 45 -8.50 13.56 -11.86
C ARG A 45 -8.75 13.57 -10.36
N PHE A 46 -9.56 12.66 -9.86
CA PHE A 46 -9.76 12.51 -8.41
C PHE A 46 -9.36 11.12 -7.97
N LEU A 47 -8.83 11.04 -6.76
CA LEU A 47 -8.41 9.80 -6.14
C LEU A 47 -9.53 9.23 -5.29
N ASP A 48 -9.62 7.90 -5.27
CA ASP A 48 -10.39 7.18 -4.27
C ASP A 48 -9.61 7.07 -2.95
N ASP A 49 -10.17 6.31 -2.02
CA ASP A 49 -9.63 6.17 -0.67
C ASP A 49 -8.27 5.44 -0.64
N CYS A 50 -7.90 4.70 -1.70
CA CYS A 50 -6.58 4.04 -1.81
C CYS A 50 -5.56 4.87 -2.61
N GLY A 51 -5.91 6.07 -3.07
CA GLY A 51 -4.99 6.92 -3.84
C GLY A 51 -4.96 6.62 -5.34
N CYS A 52 -5.88 5.78 -5.83
CA CYS A 52 -6.04 5.42 -7.24
C CYS A 52 -6.88 6.45 -8.01
N GLU A 53 -6.51 6.78 -9.26
CA GLU A 53 -7.31 7.67 -10.10
C GLU A 53 -8.68 7.05 -10.44
N THR A 54 -9.75 7.77 -10.10
CA THR A 54 -11.14 7.45 -10.44
C THR A 54 -11.48 7.82 -11.88
N GLU A 55 -12.68 7.44 -12.34
CA GLU A 55 -13.24 7.88 -13.62
C GLU A 55 -13.71 9.36 -13.62
N GLU A 56 -13.62 10.05 -12.48
CA GLU A 56 -13.98 11.45 -12.32
C GLU A 56 -12.81 12.37 -12.71
N GLY A 57 -13.09 13.46 -13.41
CA GLY A 57 -12.06 14.45 -13.73
C GLY A 57 -12.48 15.58 -14.67
N LEU A 58 -11.56 16.51 -14.89
CA LEU A 58 -11.70 17.62 -15.84
C LEU A 58 -10.46 17.73 -16.73
N ASP A 59 -10.64 17.66 -18.05
CA ASP A 59 -9.62 18.01 -19.03
C ASP A 59 -9.76 19.48 -19.42
N ILE A 60 -8.87 20.32 -18.90
CA ILE A 60 -8.88 21.77 -19.08
C ILE A 60 -7.90 22.14 -20.19
N THR A 61 -8.39 22.72 -21.29
CA THR A 61 -7.53 23.19 -22.37
C THR A 61 -6.74 24.41 -21.92
N LEU A 62 -5.41 24.33 -21.90
CA LEU A 62 -4.53 25.43 -21.50
C LEU A 62 -4.45 26.52 -22.58
N ASN A 63 -4.11 27.73 -22.15
CA ASN A 63 -3.79 28.82 -23.07
C ASN A 63 -2.55 28.48 -23.90
N PRO A 64 -2.35 29.12 -25.08
CA PRO A 64 -1.19 28.86 -25.93
C PRO A 64 0.17 29.12 -25.26
N ASP A 65 0.21 29.91 -24.19
CA ASP A 65 1.41 30.18 -23.39
C ASP A 65 1.61 29.18 -22.22
N GLY A 66 0.72 28.19 -22.08
CA GLY A 66 0.74 27.18 -21.03
C GLY A 66 0.06 27.61 -19.72
N SER A 67 -0.48 28.83 -19.65
CA SER A 67 -1.23 29.27 -18.46
C SER A 67 -2.62 28.61 -18.38
N SER A 68 -3.11 28.44 -17.17
CA SER A 68 -4.49 28.02 -16.92
C SER A 68 -5.45 29.11 -17.38
N PRO A 69 -6.53 28.78 -18.13
CA PRO A 69 -7.64 29.71 -18.33
C PRO A 69 -8.63 29.71 -17.16
N ILE A 70 -8.40 28.88 -16.14
CA ILE A 70 -9.14 28.86 -14.88
C ILE A 70 -8.26 29.41 -13.76
N GLU A 71 -8.68 30.49 -13.13
CA GLU A 71 -7.92 31.17 -12.07
C GLU A 71 -8.10 30.50 -10.70
N THR A 72 -9.22 29.83 -10.46
CA THR A 72 -9.54 29.33 -9.11
C THR A 72 -10.22 27.96 -9.15
N PHE A 73 -9.72 27.06 -8.31
CA PHE A 73 -10.34 25.79 -7.97
C PHE A 73 -10.79 25.88 -6.52
N ALA A 74 -12.09 25.83 -6.26
CA ALA A 74 -12.68 26.02 -4.95
C ALA A 74 -13.30 24.73 -4.42
N PHE A 75 -13.03 24.40 -3.16
CA PHE A 75 -13.51 23.18 -2.51
C PHE A 75 -14.54 23.50 -1.42
N THR A 76 -15.29 22.47 -1.00
CA THR A 76 -16.39 22.62 -0.04
C THR A 76 -15.94 22.95 1.39
N ASP A 77 -14.68 22.70 1.72
CA ASP A 77 -14.04 23.10 2.99
C ASP A 77 -13.73 24.61 3.04
N GLY A 78 -13.93 25.33 1.94
CA GLY A 78 -13.66 26.76 1.79
C GLY A 78 -12.24 27.08 1.32
N SER A 79 -11.41 26.06 1.04
CA SER A 79 -10.10 26.24 0.44
C SER A 79 -10.21 26.57 -1.05
N SER A 80 -9.19 27.25 -1.58
CA SER A 80 -9.12 27.61 -2.99
C SER A 80 -7.68 27.67 -3.49
N TYR A 81 -7.44 27.13 -4.68
CA TYR A 81 -6.10 26.95 -5.24
C TYR A 81 -6.06 27.41 -6.70
N THR A 82 -4.87 27.79 -7.17
CA THR A 82 -4.59 28.00 -8.60
C THR A 82 -4.12 26.69 -9.24
N LEU A 83 -4.10 26.63 -10.58
CA LEU A 83 -3.48 25.50 -11.28
C LEU A 83 -2.02 25.31 -10.86
N ALA A 84 -1.29 26.41 -10.64
CA ALA A 84 0.11 26.36 -10.23
C ALA A 84 0.29 25.71 -8.84
N ASP A 85 -0.60 26.02 -7.89
CA ASP A 85 -0.62 25.40 -6.56
C ASP A 85 -0.95 23.91 -6.63
N LEU A 86 -1.72 23.49 -7.64
CA LEU A 86 -2.07 22.10 -7.90
C LEU A 86 -1.01 21.35 -8.73
N THR A 87 -0.04 22.05 -9.30
CA THR A 87 1.05 21.48 -10.11
C THR A 87 2.42 21.64 -9.44
N ILE A 88 2.49 21.76 -8.11
CA ILE A 88 3.76 22.00 -7.40
C ILE A 88 4.80 20.97 -7.88
N GLN A 89 5.78 21.48 -8.61
CA GLN A 89 6.92 20.74 -9.12
C GLN A 89 7.99 20.72 -8.04
N GLN A 90 8.23 19.57 -7.40
CA GLN A 90 9.54 19.39 -6.78
C GLN A 90 9.97 17.94 -6.58
N LYS A 91 10.71 17.48 -7.60
CA LYS A 91 11.44 16.22 -7.73
C LYS A 91 12.33 15.82 -6.55
N ILE A 92 12.73 16.74 -5.66
CA ILE A 92 13.51 16.41 -4.46
C ILE A 92 13.13 17.33 -3.29
N TRP A 93 12.69 16.74 -2.17
CA TRP A 93 12.40 17.46 -0.92
C TRP A 93 13.40 17.11 0.19
N TYR A 94 13.73 18.08 1.04
CA TYR A 94 14.57 17.89 2.22
C TYR A 94 13.89 18.49 3.46
N GLY A 95 13.51 17.64 4.40
CA GLY A 95 12.99 18.03 5.70
C GLY A 95 14.09 18.48 6.66
N THR A 96 13.76 18.55 7.95
CA THR A 96 14.58 19.23 8.96
C THR A 96 15.11 18.27 10.02
N ASN A 97 15.53 18.77 11.19
CA ASN A 97 15.87 17.90 12.34
C ASN A 97 14.71 17.81 13.36
N LYS A 98 13.50 18.19 12.94
CA LYS A 98 12.27 18.19 13.74
C LYS A 98 11.19 17.51 12.91
N ALA A 99 10.15 17.02 13.58
CA ALA A 99 8.93 16.54 12.96
C ALA A 99 8.42 17.50 11.86
N ASN A 100 8.19 16.94 10.69
CA ASN A 100 7.73 17.58 9.48
C ASN A 100 6.41 16.93 9.01
N THR A 101 5.56 17.73 8.39
CA THR A 101 4.47 17.22 7.54
C THR A 101 4.82 17.60 6.11
N ILE A 102 5.02 16.61 5.26
CA ILE A 102 5.44 16.74 3.88
C ILE A 102 4.31 16.16 3.03
N ILE A 103 3.83 16.97 2.09
CA ILE A 103 2.80 16.57 1.12
C ILE A 103 3.38 16.94 -0.24
N THR A 104 3.59 15.96 -1.11
CA THR A 104 4.10 16.19 -2.46
C THR A 104 2.99 16.02 -3.50
N GLY A 105 3.38 15.93 -4.78
CA GLY A 105 2.51 16.17 -5.91
C GLY A 105 2.18 14.92 -6.67
N ARG A 106 2.20 15.02 -8.00
CA ARG A 106 1.80 13.92 -8.91
C ARG A 106 2.93 13.48 -9.84
N HIS A 107 4.14 13.67 -9.37
CA HIS A 107 5.37 13.44 -10.09
C HIS A 107 6.21 12.49 -9.28
N ASP A 108 7.03 11.70 -9.96
CA ASP A 108 8.10 10.95 -9.31
C ASP A 108 8.99 11.91 -8.49
N ASP A 109 8.80 11.90 -7.17
CA ASP A 109 9.43 12.75 -6.19
C ASP A 109 10.45 11.94 -5.37
N THR A 110 11.51 12.61 -4.90
CA THR A 110 12.48 12.01 -3.97
C THR A 110 12.46 12.79 -2.67
N ILE A 111 11.99 12.19 -1.60
CA ILE A 111 11.76 12.86 -0.32
C ILE A 111 12.77 12.38 0.71
N TYR A 112 13.48 13.30 1.34
CA TYR A 112 14.29 13.05 2.53
C TYR A 112 13.61 13.74 3.72
N ALA A 113 12.94 13.00 4.59
CA ALA A 113 12.14 13.57 5.67
C ALA A 113 13.00 14.21 6.78
N GLY A 114 14.22 13.71 6.99
CA GLY A 114 15.21 14.33 7.85
C GLY A 114 15.36 13.63 9.19
N LYS A 115 15.07 14.34 10.29
CA LYS A 115 14.95 13.71 11.60
C LYS A 115 13.69 14.22 12.25
N GLY A 116 13.10 13.41 13.10
CA GLY A 116 11.83 13.72 13.74
C GLY A 116 10.91 12.54 13.60
N GLY A 117 9.70 12.61 14.16
CA GLY A 117 8.64 11.73 13.69
C GLY A 117 7.91 12.47 12.60
N ASP A 118 8.24 12.17 11.36
CA ASP A 118 7.76 12.86 10.17
C ASP A 118 6.50 12.19 9.63
N VAL A 119 5.68 12.95 8.93
CA VAL A 119 4.50 12.45 8.21
C VAL A 119 4.65 12.87 6.76
N VAL A 120 4.70 11.90 5.85
CA VAL A 120 4.91 12.10 4.42
C VAL A 120 3.76 11.49 3.65
N TYR A 121 3.11 12.30 2.82
CA TYR A 121 2.16 11.89 1.80
C TYR A 121 2.81 12.18 0.45
N SER A 122 3.24 11.15 -0.29
CA SER A 122 3.99 11.37 -1.54
C SER A 122 3.11 11.71 -2.75
N GLY A 123 1.79 11.51 -2.64
CA GLY A 123 0.84 11.81 -3.69
C GLY A 123 0.84 10.73 -4.75
N THR A 124 0.82 11.11 -6.03
CA THR A 124 0.90 10.09 -7.09
C THR A 124 2.21 10.16 -7.84
N GLY A 125 2.67 9.09 -8.44
CA GLY A 125 3.98 9.05 -9.09
C GLY A 125 4.67 7.75 -8.76
N ASN A 126 5.90 7.58 -9.19
CA ASN A 126 6.76 6.53 -8.62
C ASN A 126 7.75 7.24 -7.71
N ASP A 127 7.38 7.36 -6.45
CA ASP A 127 8.05 8.17 -5.47
C ASP A 127 9.15 7.38 -4.76
N THR A 128 10.10 8.10 -4.19
CA THR A 128 11.14 7.52 -3.36
C THR A 128 11.23 8.32 -2.07
N VAL A 129 10.85 7.71 -0.97
CA VAL A 129 10.71 8.38 0.33
C VAL A 129 11.68 7.77 1.33
N TYR A 130 12.51 8.62 1.95
CA TYR A 130 13.40 8.27 3.05
C TYR A 130 12.92 8.95 4.33
N GLY A 131 12.46 8.17 5.32
CA GLY A 131 12.12 8.65 6.67
C GLY A 131 13.35 9.12 7.46
N GLU A 132 14.51 8.52 7.16
CA GLU A 132 15.81 8.78 7.79
C GLU A 132 15.90 8.49 9.29
N LYS A 133 15.40 9.34 10.19
CA LYS A 133 15.55 9.12 11.64
C LYS A 133 14.34 9.60 12.44
N GLY A 134 13.77 8.67 13.17
CA GLY A 134 12.71 8.87 14.14
C GLY A 134 11.57 7.93 13.78
N ASN A 135 10.39 8.20 14.31
CA ASN A 135 9.25 7.30 14.11
C ASN A 135 8.33 7.95 13.08
N ASP A 136 8.51 7.54 11.84
CA ASP A 136 7.95 8.20 10.67
C ASP A 136 6.65 7.52 10.20
N LYS A 137 5.82 8.28 9.50
CA LYS A 137 4.63 7.79 8.81
C LYS A 137 4.75 8.14 7.35
N LEU A 138 4.96 7.13 6.51
CA LEU A 138 5.17 7.27 5.07
C LEU A 138 3.98 6.66 4.34
N TYR A 139 3.33 7.47 3.51
CA TYR A 139 2.21 7.07 2.66
C TYR A 139 2.64 7.29 1.21
N GLY A 140 2.78 6.20 0.45
CA GLY A 140 3.11 6.19 -0.99
C GLY A 140 1.98 6.78 -1.83
N GLU A 141 0.75 6.41 -1.46
CA GLU A 141 -0.51 6.77 -2.10
C GLU A 141 -0.66 6.14 -3.50
N GLY A 142 -0.27 6.79 -4.59
CA GLY A 142 -0.61 6.29 -5.93
C GLY A 142 0.57 6.11 -6.88
N GLY A 143 0.98 4.88 -7.14
CA GLY A 143 1.93 4.49 -8.17
C GLY A 143 2.91 3.44 -7.65
N ASN A 144 4.09 3.28 -8.25
CA ASN A 144 5.05 2.26 -7.77
C ASN A 144 6.13 2.93 -6.95
N ASP A 145 5.94 2.96 -5.65
CA ASP A 145 6.73 3.75 -4.72
C ASP A 145 7.84 2.93 -4.05
N ALA A 146 8.86 3.63 -3.59
CA ALA A 146 9.94 3.07 -2.79
C ALA A 146 10.01 3.81 -1.45
N LEU A 147 9.47 3.20 -0.40
CA LEU A 147 9.39 3.75 0.95
C LEU A 147 10.47 3.11 1.84
N TYR A 148 11.31 3.94 2.43
CA TYR A 148 12.39 3.54 3.33
C TYR A 148 12.20 4.20 4.70
N GLY A 149 11.83 3.43 5.73
CA GLY A 149 11.68 3.92 7.11
C GLY A 149 13.03 4.30 7.75
N ASP A 150 14.10 3.60 7.34
CA ASP A 150 15.46 3.76 7.86
C ASP A 150 15.63 3.46 9.36
N LYS A 151 15.36 4.40 10.27
CA LYS A 151 15.64 4.24 11.70
C LYS A 151 14.53 4.78 12.58
N GLY A 152 13.90 3.88 13.29
CA GLY A 152 12.93 4.12 14.33
C GLY A 152 11.76 3.18 14.13
N ASP A 153 10.68 3.42 14.86
CA ASP A 153 9.48 2.59 14.73
C ASP A 153 8.58 3.25 13.69
N ASP A 154 8.63 2.75 12.45
CA ASP A 154 8.05 3.41 11.29
C ASP A 154 6.73 2.76 10.84
N TYR A 155 5.84 3.58 10.28
CA TYR A 155 4.62 3.14 9.61
C TYR A 155 4.76 3.43 8.12
N LEU A 156 4.72 2.38 7.29
CA LEU A 156 4.81 2.48 5.83
C LEU A 156 3.54 1.89 5.22
N ASN A 157 2.88 2.67 4.37
CA ASN A 157 1.74 2.25 3.57
C ASN A 157 2.05 2.58 2.10
N GLY A 158 2.10 1.54 1.25
CA GLY A 158 2.40 1.67 -0.18
C GLY A 158 1.29 2.41 -0.90
N GLY A 159 0.07 1.88 -0.79
CA GLY A 159 -1.09 2.43 -1.45
C GLY A 159 -1.37 1.65 -2.74
N CYS A 160 -1.82 2.33 -3.78
CA CYS A 160 -2.06 1.69 -5.07
C CYS A 160 -0.78 1.54 -5.89
N GLY A 161 -0.44 0.32 -6.31
CA GLY A 161 0.64 0.04 -7.26
C GLY A 161 1.59 -1.01 -6.73
N ASN A 162 2.70 -1.29 -7.44
CA ASN A 162 3.65 -2.33 -7.00
C ASN A 162 4.82 -1.65 -6.27
N ASP A 163 4.76 -1.67 -4.96
CA ASP A 163 5.61 -0.86 -4.10
C ASP A 163 6.79 -1.66 -3.52
N ILE A 164 7.79 -0.91 -3.04
CA ILE A 164 8.90 -1.42 -2.26
C ILE A 164 8.86 -0.73 -0.90
N LEU A 165 8.59 -1.50 0.15
CA LEU A 165 8.56 -1.01 1.53
C LEU A 165 9.72 -1.64 2.31
N ASP A 166 10.72 -0.85 2.66
CA ASP A 166 11.81 -1.24 3.55
C ASP A 166 11.64 -0.55 4.91
N GLY A 167 11.20 -1.32 5.90
CA GLY A 167 10.98 -0.79 7.24
C GLY A 167 12.26 -0.30 7.94
N GLY A 168 13.44 -0.73 7.48
CA GLY A 168 14.68 -0.40 8.17
C GLY A 168 14.71 -0.92 9.61
N LYS A 169 15.39 -0.21 10.50
CA LYS A 169 15.62 -0.61 11.89
C LYS A 169 14.52 -0.11 12.80
N GLY A 170 13.99 -0.99 13.64
CA GLY A 170 13.02 -0.66 14.69
C GLY A 170 11.82 -1.60 14.64
N HIS A 171 10.71 -1.20 15.27
CA HIS A 171 9.47 -1.96 15.29
C HIS A 171 8.50 -1.36 14.27
N ASN A 172 8.45 -1.93 13.07
CA ASN A 172 7.77 -1.28 11.95
C ASN A 172 6.38 -1.85 11.70
N THR A 173 5.52 -1.07 11.05
CA THR A 173 4.26 -1.54 10.45
C THR A 173 4.34 -1.34 8.95
N LEU A 174 4.22 -2.42 8.17
CA LEU A 174 4.28 -2.38 6.71
C LEU A 174 2.95 -2.85 6.13
N ILE A 175 2.40 -2.06 5.21
CA ILE A 175 1.12 -2.32 4.55
C ILE A 175 1.32 -2.06 3.06
N GLY A 176 1.22 -3.11 2.23
CA GLY A 176 1.31 -2.98 0.78
C GLY A 176 0.15 -2.18 0.20
N GLU A 177 -1.07 -2.57 0.58
CA GLU A 177 -2.34 -2.20 -0.07
C GLU A 177 -2.43 -2.82 -1.48
N GLU A 178 -3.07 -2.17 -2.47
CA GLU A 178 -3.39 -2.81 -3.74
C GLU A 178 -2.16 -2.92 -4.66
N GLY A 179 -1.68 -4.15 -4.91
CA GLY A 179 -0.61 -4.31 -5.88
C GLY A 179 0.10 -5.66 -5.86
N ASN A 180 1.40 -5.65 -6.11
CA ASN A 180 2.24 -6.81 -5.88
C ASN A 180 3.53 -6.30 -5.26
N ASP A 181 3.54 -6.22 -3.95
CA ASP A 181 4.50 -5.40 -3.24
C ASP A 181 5.71 -6.21 -2.80
N THR A 182 6.83 -5.51 -2.59
CA THR A 182 8.02 -6.07 -1.98
C THR A 182 8.22 -5.44 -0.60
N LEU A 183 7.92 -6.22 0.43
CA LEU A 183 8.10 -5.85 1.83
C LEU A 183 9.47 -6.37 2.29
N ILE A 184 10.32 -5.50 2.81
CA ILE A 184 11.69 -5.81 3.23
C ILE A 184 11.83 -5.55 4.72
N LEU A 185 12.12 -6.62 5.46
CA LEU A 185 12.44 -6.55 6.89
C LEU A 185 13.96 -6.46 7.06
N ALA A 186 14.43 -5.53 7.89
CA ALA A 186 15.83 -5.51 8.28
C ALA A 186 16.11 -6.68 9.22
N GLY A 187 17.30 -7.28 9.13
CA GLY A 187 17.70 -8.39 9.99
C GLY A 187 17.98 -8.01 11.46
N ASP A 188 17.48 -6.88 11.95
CA ASP A 188 17.45 -6.52 13.38
C ASP A 188 16.15 -5.78 13.77
N SER A 189 15.08 -5.92 12.98
CA SER A 189 13.77 -5.31 13.23
C SER A 189 12.72 -6.36 13.59
N GLU A 190 11.80 -5.98 14.46
CA GLU A 190 10.50 -6.63 14.59
C GLU A 190 9.52 -5.85 13.70
N SER A 191 8.59 -6.51 13.01
CA SER A 191 7.67 -5.80 12.13
C SER A 191 6.33 -6.49 12.06
N ASN A 192 5.28 -5.69 12.04
CA ASN A 192 3.92 -6.12 11.78
C ASN A 192 3.62 -5.87 10.30
N ILE A 193 3.28 -6.94 9.59
CA ILE A 193 2.82 -6.88 8.21
C ILE A 193 1.31 -7.01 8.22
N LEU A 194 0.59 -6.05 7.66
CA LEU A 194 -0.85 -6.15 7.46
C LEU A 194 -1.13 -6.55 6.01
N PHE A 195 -1.97 -7.55 5.81
CA PHE A 195 -2.40 -8.01 4.48
C PHE A 195 -3.93 -8.18 4.43
N ASN A 196 -4.59 -7.54 3.47
CA ASN A 196 -6.04 -7.56 3.27
C ASN A 196 -6.43 -8.26 1.96
N LEU A 197 -7.75 -8.43 1.75
CA LEU A 197 -8.29 -8.89 0.47
C LEU A 197 -8.18 -7.77 -0.55
N GLY A 198 -7.67 -8.09 -1.74
CA GLY A 198 -7.42 -7.09 -2.79
C GLY A 198 -5.98 -6.58 -2.84
N ASP A 199 -5.15 -6.93 -1.87
CA ASP A 199 -3.74 -6.51 -1.83
C ASP A 199 -2.91 -7.13 -2.96
N GLY A 200 -3.42 -8.18 -3.62
CA GLY A 200 -2.74 -8.85 -4.72
C GLY A 200 -1.64 -9.80 -4.25
N TRP A 201 -0.51 -9.87 -4.96
CA TRP A 201 0.53 -10.88 -4.69
C TRP A 201 1.83 -10.29 -4.16
N ASP A 202 1.98 -10.30 -2.84
CA ASP A 202 3.13 -9.70 -2.17
C ASP A 202 4.31 -10.64 -2.01
N THR A 203 5.48 -10.04 -1.84
CA THR A 203 6.73 -10.72 -1.56
C THR A 203 7.37 -10.14 -0.31
N LEU A 204 7.47 -10.97 0.74
CA LEU A 204 8.22 -10.65 1.94
C LEU A 204 9.66 -11.14 1.83
N LYS A 205 10.61 -10.22 2.03
CA LYS A 205 12.06 -10.45 2.00
C LYS A 205 12.67 -10.06 3.33
N THR A 206 13.76 -10.74 3.71
CA THR A 206 14.55 -10.35 4.87
C THR A 206 16.00 -10.12 4.51
N ALA A 207 16.56 -9.03 5.04
CA ALA A 207 17.97 -8.73 4.93
C ALA A 207 18.76 -9.64 5.90
N ILE A 208 18.96 -10.90 5.50
CA ILE A 208 19.60 -12.00 6.25
C ILE A 208 20.76 -11.52 7.15
N LYS A 209 20.54 -11.42 8.47
CA LYS A 209 21.60 -11.35 9.52
C LYS A 209 21.13 -11.91 10.88
N ASP A 210 21.44 -13.19 11.10
CA ASP A 210 21.91 -13.86 12.33
C ASP A 210 21.31 -13.58 13.75
N GLU A 211 20.26 -12.79 13.97
CA GLU A 211 19.56 -12.71 15.27
C GLU A 211 18.05 -12.90 15.11
N GLY A 212 17.38 -13.48 16.11
CA GLY A 212 15.95 -13.84 16.04
C GLY A 212 15.05 -12.62 15.94
N HIS A 213 13.90 -12.77 15.28
CA HIS A 213 12.92 -11.71 15.09
C HIS A 213 11.51 -12.23 15.30
N ASP A 214 10.72 -11.39 15.96
CA ASP A 214 9.35 -11.60 16.39
C ASP A 214 8.43 -10.81 15.43
N SER A 215 8.63 -11.01 14.11
CA SER A 215 7.81 -10.31 13.09
C SER A 215 6.57 -11.13 12.77
N ASP A 216 5.46 -10.44 12.58
CA ASP A 216 4.14 -11.06 12.51
C ASP A 216 3.42 -10.65 11.24
N ILE A 217 2.67 -11.58 10.65
CA ILE A 217 1.71 -11.29 9.59
C ILE A 217 0.31 -11.27 10.19
N HIS A 218 -0.40 -10.17 10.00
CA HIS A 218 -1.79 -10.01 10.40
C HIS A 218 -2.67 -9.97 9.15
N PHE A 219 -3.56 -10.95 9.02
CA PHE A 219 -4.53 -10.96 7.95
C PHE A 219 -5.81 -10.21 8.33
N GLY A 220 -6.21 -9.28 7.47
CA GLY A 220 -7.37 -8.42 7.68
C GLY A 220 -8.73 -9.08 7.43
N SER A 221 -9.77 -8.29 7.60
CA SER A 221 -11.18 -8.72 7.60
C SER A 221 -11.53 -9.65 6.43
N GLY A 222 -12.11 -10.81 6.73
CA GLY A 222 -12.54 -11.79 5.74
C GLY A 222 -11.50 -12.87 5.43
N ILE A 223 -10.30 -12.79 6.00
CA ILE A 223 -9.25 -13.80 5.86
C ILE A 223 -9.09 -14.54 7.18
N THR A 224 -9.55 -15.78 7.20
CA THR A 224 -9.49 -16.70 8.34
C THR A 224 -8.63 -17.91 8.00
N GLN A 225 -8.36 -18.79 8.98
CA GLN A 225 -7.64 -20.05 8.77
C GLN A 225 -8.25 -20.93 7.67
N GLU A 226 -9.55 -20.80 7.40
CA GLU A 226 -10.24 -21.55 6.34
C GLU A 226 -9.96 -20.99 4.95
N ASN A 227 -9.40 -19.79 4.83
CA ASN A 227 -9.12 -19.15 3.55
C ASN A 227 -7.66 -19.35 3.11
N LEU A 228 -6.77 -19.81 4.00
CA LEU A 228 -5.33 -19.85 3.76
C LEU A 228 -4.86 -21.22 3.26
N TRP A 229 -4.06 -21.22 2.20
CA TRP A 229 -3.41 -22.41 1.65
C TRP A 229 -1.90 -22.23 1.57
N PHE A 230 -1.15 -23.09 2.27
CA PHE A 230 0.30 -23.04 2.39
C PHE A 230 0.96 -24.02 1.43
N THR A 231 1.87 -23.52 0.58
CA THR A 231 2.60 -24.33 -0.38
C THR A 231 4.09 -24.04 -0.31
N ARG A 232 4.92 -25.09 -0.22
CA ARG A 232 6.35 -24.95 -0.41
C ARG A 232 6.69 -24.85 -1.90
N ASN A 233 7.45 -23.84 -2.28
CA ASN A 233 8.00 -23.68 -3.62
C ASN A 233 9.52 -23.44 -3.55
N GLY A 234 10.30 -24.51 -3.74
CA GLY A 234 11.76 -24.44 -3.56
C GLY A 234 12.12 -24.10 -2.11
N ASP A 235 12.80 -22.96 -1.94
CA ASP A 235 13.19 -22.41 -0.64
C ASP A 235 12.17 -21.40 -0.07
N ASN A 236 11.09 -21.13 -0.79
CA ASN A 236 10.07 -20.15 -0.41
C ASN A 236 8.82 -20.85 0.14
N LEU A 237 8.10 -20.14 1.01
CA LEU A 237 6.74 -20.46 1.40
C LEU A 237 5.78 -19.56 0.63
N LEU A 238 4.75 -20.15 0.04
CA LEU A 238 3.64 -19.43 -0.57
C LEU A 238 2.41 -19.57 0.33
N ILE A 239 1.74 -18.46 0.58
CA ILE A 239 0.46 -18.39 1.29
C ILE A 239 -0.57 -17.87 0.28
N ASN A 240 -1.50 -18.72 -0.12
CA ASN A 240 -2.57 -18.35 -1.05
C ASN A 240 -3.86 -18.06 -0.29
N ILE A 241 -4.57 -17.01 -0.70
CA ILE A 241 -5.96 -16.80 -0.27
C ILE A 241 -6.88 -17.50 -1.27
N LEU A 242 -7.58 -18.52 -0.79
CA LEU A 242 -8.46 -19.34 -1.62
C LEU A 242 -9.59 -18.50 -2.21
N GLY A 243 -9.84 -18.70 -3.50
CA GLY A 243 -10.90 -18.02 -4.24
C GLY A 243 -10.56 -16.61 -4.71
N THR A 244 -9.36 -16.10 -4.43
CA THR A 244 -8.88 -14.81 -4.92
C THR A 244 -7.57 -14.94 -5.71
N GLN A 245 -7.04 -13.83 -6.19
CA GLN A 245 -5.69 -13.76 -6.77
C GLN A 245 -4.64 -13.38 -5.72
N ASP A 246 -5.09 -13.16 -4.48
CA ASP A 246 -4.25 -12.63 -3.42
C ASP A 246 -3.40 -13.72 -2.79
N GLY A 247 -2.22 -13.33 -2.35
CA GLY A 247 -1.33 -14.21 -1.63
C GLY A 247 0.01 -13.56 -1.36
N MET A 248 0.87 -14.33 -0.68
CA MET A 248 2.19 -13.86 -0.29
C MET A 248 3.24 -14.91 -0.59
N THR A 249 4.41 -14.44 -1.02
CA THR A 249 5.64 -15.22 -1.10
C THR A 249 6.57 -14.79 0.03
N LEU A 250 6.86 -15.70 0.95
CA LEU A 250 7.87 -15.51 1.98
C LEU A 250 9.17 -16.10 1.46
N GLU A 251 10.06 -15.22 0.97
CA GLU A 251 11.32 -15.62 0.36
C GLU A 251 12.28 -16.24 1.38
N GLY A 252 12.89 -17.36 1.00
CA GLY A 252 13.93 -17.99 1.80
C GLY A 252 13.46 -18.68 3.09
N TRP A 253 12.16 -18.83 3.31
CA TRP A 253 11.54 -19.50 4.48
C TRP A 253 12.21 -20.83 4.86
N TYR A 254 12.64 -21.62 3.87
CA TYR A 254 13.23 -22.94 4.07
C TYR A 254 14.76 -22.96 4.04
N THR A 255 15.40 -21.80 3.95
CA THR A 255 16.87 -21.72 4.01
C THR A 255 17.35 -21.94 5.45
N SER A 256 18.61 -22.35 5.61
CA SER A 256 19.18 -22.71 6.92
C SER A 256 19.38 -21.52 7.88
N LYS A 257 18.92 -20.32 7.52
CA LYS A 257 19.09 -19.08 8.27
C LYS A 257 17.71 -18.42 8.48
N HIS A 258 17.01 -18.98 9.47
CA HIS A 258 15.81 -18.44 10.13
C HIS A 258 14.55 -18.23 9.27
N ARG A 259 13.40 -18.43 9.93
CA ARG A 259 12.09 -18.08 9.40
C ARG A 259 11.85 -16.60 9.73
N PRO A 260 11.51 -15.77 8.75
CA PRO A 260 11.41 -14.32 8.94
C PRO A 260 10.17 -13.87 9.72
N ILE A 261 9.20 -14.77 9.89
CA ILE A 261 7.94 -14.53 10.58
C ILE A 261 7.83 -15.54 11.71
N GLU A 262 7.53 -15.05 12.91
CA GLU A 262 7.26 -15.86 14.09
C GLU A 262 5.81 -16.31 14.10
N GLU A 263 4.89 -15.38 13.83
CA GLU A 263 3.47 -15.62 13.95
C GLU A 263 2.67 -15.16 12.72
N ILE A 264 1.62 -15.93 12.41
CA ILE A 264 0.59 -15.54 11.46
C ILE A 264 -0.73 -15.46 12.21
N GLU A 265 -1.27 -14.25 12.37
CA GLU A 265 -2.58 -13.99 12.95
C GLU A 265 -3.64 -13.82 11.83
N THR A 266 -4.80 -14.39 12.05
CA THR A 266 -5.97 -14.27 11.15
C THR A 266 -7.04 -13.35 11.72
N ALA A 267 -7.95 -12.87 10.87
CA ALA A 267 -8.95 -11.85 11.24
C ALA A 267 -9.89 -12.22 12.41
N ASN A 268 -9.96 -13.51 12.77
CA ASN A 268 -10.76 -14.03 13.88
C ASN A 268 -9.91 -14.39 15.11
N GLY A 269 -8.65 -13.96 15.17
CA GLY A 269 -7.74 -14.13 16.32
C GLY A 269 -7.15 -15.53 16.46
N TYR A 270 -7.13 -16.32 15.38
CA TYR A 270 -6.37 -17.57 15.36
C TYR A 270 -4.94 -17.29 14.92
N GLU A 271 -4.01 -17.92 15.62
CA GLU A 271 -2.57 -17.73 15.47
C GLU A 271 -1.93 -19.03 14.98
N LEU A 272 -0.91 -18.89 14.13
CA LEU A 272 -0.09 -19.99 13.63
C LEU A 272 1.38 -19.63 13.80
N GLU A 273 2.05 -20.31 14.72
CA GLU A 273 3.49 -20.12 14.92
C GLU A 273 4.30 -20.78 13.80
N ASP A 274 5.50 -20.24 13.57
CA ASP A 274 6.47 -20.70 12.58
C ASP A 274 6.70 -22.22 12.62
N LYS A 275 6.77 -22.80 13.81
CA LYS A 275 7.00 -24.23 14.08
C LYS A 275 5.86 -25.11 13.59
N GLN A 276 4.65 -24.57 13.48
CA GLN A 276 3.43 -25.27 13.06
C GLN A 276 3.21 -25.20 11.54
N VAL A 277 3.75 -24.19 10.86
CA VAL A 277 3.60 -24.00 9.39
C VAL A 277 3.98 -25.24 8.59
N GLU A 278 5.05 -25.94 8.97
CA GLU A 278 5.51 -27.12 8.23
C GLU A 278 4.51 -28.28 8.29
N LEU A 279 3.73 -28.38 9.38
CA LEU A 279 2.67 -29.38 9.48
C LEU A 279 1.57 -29.13 8.44
N LEU A 280 1.17 -27.87 8.28
CA LEU A 280 0.18 -27.47 7.28
C LEU A 280 0.70 -27.72 5.86
N VAL A 281 1.92 -27.30 5.57
CA VAL A 281 2.53 -27.48 4.23
C VAL A 281 2.60 -28.96 3.84
N GLN A 282 3.05 -29.84 4.74
CA GLN A 282 3.11 -31.28 4.45
C GLN A 282 1.73 -31.89 4.23
N ALA A 283 0.76 -31.50 5.05
CA ALA A 283 -0.58 -32.03 4.99
C ALA A 283 -1.33 -31.53 3.73
N MET A 284 -1.16 -30.26 3.36
CA MET A 284 -1.71 -29.65 2.15
C MET A 284 -1.05 -30.19 0.88
N ALA A 285 0.26 -30.45 0.88
CA ALA A 285 0.95 -31.07 -0.26
C ALA A 285 0.48 -32.51 -0.56
N ALA A 286 -0.03 -33.22 0.46
CA ALA A 286 -0.62 -34.55 0.27
C ALA A 286 -2.03 -34.52 -0.34
N PHE A 287 -2.63 -33.34 -0.46
CA PHE A 287 -3.95 -33.15 -1.04
C PHE A 287 -3.86 -32.87 -2.55
N SER A 288 -4.58 -33.66 -3.34
CA SER A 288 -4.70 -33.43 -4.77
C SER A 288 -6.10 -33.81 -5.26
N PRO A 289 -6.75 -32.96 -6.08
CA PRO A 289 -6.29 -31.66 -6.56
C PRO A 289 -6.36 -30.57 -5.48
N ILE A 290 -5.52 -29.52 -5.60
CA ILE A 290 -5.71 -28.27 -4.86
C ILE A 290 -7.14 -27.79 -5.18
N PRO A 291 -7.99 -27.51 -4.18
CA PRO A 291 -9.36 -27.11 -4.47
C PRO A 291 -9.36 -25.80 -5.23
N GLY A 292 -9.69 -25.87 -6.52
CA GLY A 292 -9.88 -24.70 -7.38
C GLY A 292 -11.35 -24.35 -7.47
N SER A 293 -11.67 -23.07 -7.25
CA SER A 293 -12.98 -22.36 -7.33
C SER A 293 -13.78 -22.12 -6.03
N GLY A 294 -13.27 -22.53 -4.86
CA GLY A 294 -13.88 -22.18 -3.57
C GLY A 294 -13.09 -21.09 -2.85
N ASN A 295 -13.79 -20.26 -2.06
CA ASN A 295 -13.15 -19.21 -1.24
C ASN A 295 -12.71 -19.71 0.14
N VAL A 296 -12.95 -20.98 0.44
CA VAL A 296 -12.58 -21.65 1.70
C VAL A 296 -12.08 -23.05 1.41
N LEU A 297 -11.32 -23.60 2.35
CA LEU A 297 -10.92 -24.98 2.44
C LEU A 297 -12.17 -25.89 2.37
N PRO A 298 -12.21 -26.92 1.49
CA PRO A 298 -13.40 -27.75 1.33
C PRO A 298 -13.81 -28.44 2.63
N ALA A 299 -15.13 -28.50 2.88
CA ALA A 299 -15.66 -29.27 4.01
C ALA A 299 -15.32 -30.78 3.92
N GLU A 300 -15.21 -31.32 2.70
CA GLU A 300 -14.82 -32.71 2.40
C GLU A 300 -13.31 -32.88 2.21
N MET A 301 -12.49 -32.18 2.99
CA MET A 301 -11.06 -32.47 3.05
C MET A 301 -10.84 -33.89 3.61
N PRO A 302 -9.75 -34.57 3.25
CA PRO A 302 -9.50 -35.92 3.73
C PRO A 302 -9.41 -35.87 5.26
N ASP A 303 -9.88 -36.93 5.93
CA ASP A 303 -9.84 -37.05 7.40
C ASP A 303 -8.45 -36.79 8.01
N SER A 304 -7.39 -36.83 7.20
CA SER A 304 -6.02 -36.51 7.60
C SER A 304 -5.68 -35.01 7.71
N LEU A 305 -6.42 -34.10 7.06
CA LEU A 305 -6.10 -32.66 7.05
C LEU A 305 -6.80 -31.90 8.19
N GLN A 306 -8.05 -32.24 8.49
CA GLN A 306 -8.81 -31.54 9.55
C GLN A 306 -8.14 -31.61 10.94
N PRO A 307 -7.61 -32.77 11.40
CA PRO A 307 -6.90 -32.82 12.66
C PRO A 307 -5.63 -31.97 12.68
N VAL A 308 -4.98 -31.80 11.52
CA VAL A 308 -3.76 -30.99 11.40
C VAL A 308 -4.09 -29.51 11.45
N LEU A 309 -5.14 -29.07 10.75
CA LEU A 309 -5.64 -27.69 10.83
C LEU A 309 -6.03 -27.32 12.27
N ALA A 310 -6.79 -28.18 12.95
CA ALA A 310 -7.21 -27.93 14.33
C ALA A 310 -6.07 -27.98 15.35
N ALA A 311 -4.95 -28.66 15.04
CA ALA A 311 -3.78 -28.73 15.91
C ALA A 311 -2.74 -27.65 15.61
N ALA A 312 -2.73 -27.11 14.40
CA ALA A 312 -1.79 -26.08 13.97
C ALA A 312 -2.21 -24.70 14.47
N TRP A 313 -3.50 -24.37 14.37
CA TRP A 313 -4.03 -23.07 14.77
C TRP A 313 -4.40 -23.03 16.25
N GLU A 314 -3.90 -22.05 16.98
CA GLU A 314 -4.23 -21.80 18.38
C GLU A 314 -5.25 -20.66 18.48
N SER A 315 -6.22 -20.77 19.39
CA SER A 315 -7.20 -19.70 19.62
C SER A 315 -6.86 -18.99 20.92
N HIS A 316 -6.52 -17.71 20.85
CA HIS A 316 -6.59 -16.84 22.02
C HIS A 316 -7.95 -16.13 22.06
N GLY A 317 -8.55 -16.06 23.25
CA GLY A 317 -9.92 -15.58 23.47
C GLY A 317 -9.99 -14.37 24.36
#